data_AF-A0A7X8AGV7-F1
#
_entry.id   AF-A0A7X8AGV7-F1
#
_cell.length_a   1.000
_cell.length_b   1.000
_cell.length_c   1.000
_cell.angle_alpha   90.00
_cell.angle_beta   90.00
_cell.angle_gamma   90.00
#
_symmetry.space_group_name_H-M   'P 1'
#
loop_
_entity.id
_entity.type
_entity.pdbx_description
1 polymer ?
#
loop_
_entity_poly.entity_id
_entity_poly.type
_entity_poly.pdbx_seq_one_letter_code
_entity_poly.pdbx_strand_id
1 'polypeptide(L)'
;MRTYGKRLIRGAADKATKQAAESRDAVLWDILLPEKVCRCKIQGSSELIIARFPQNWATVPEWAKPGQAVRIAHRGGIRGYIEVVGFGRAIPMPVSGSATPTPDTPENAILVGCLIKAIPQTPGMSVYVTTGRARFSGVEYAIPAVAMTAGSAFKMNMGMAMGDVAGVLNISAPSAGQFRYDLFSLSPSLIVTKTAGAAFTTAESKPVLPSGHLPIGYLLVRGGQTVITAADIGQIWSAPVPASIAPTATDNGTTWSILASVKDQYGNAITTSLGWNITATIASGDGSIVPASGNTGSGSSFTFTYTEGTAGTLVNIEFTVSQGEYYAYGQALLQL
;
A
#
# COMPACT_ATOMS: atom_id res chain seq x y z
N MET A 1 -42.28 31.50 -72.75
CA MET A 1 -41.34 30.41 -72.40
C MET A 1 -40.83 30.63 -70.98
N ARG A 2 -41.02 29.64 -70.12
CA ARG A 2 -40.88 29.69 -68.66
C ARG A 2 -39.41 29.71 -68.21
N THR A 3 -39.02 30.73 -67.43
CA THR A 3 -37.69 30.94 -66.80
C THR A 3 -37.35 29.95 -65.67
N TYR A 4 -37.88 28.72 -65.73
CA TYR A 4 -37.78 27.74 -64.64
C TYR A 4 -36.34 27.21 -64.42
N GLY A 5 -35.50 27.18 -65.46
CA GLY A 5 -34.12 26.69 -65.35
C GLY A 5 -33.19 27.57 -64.52
N LYS A 6 -33.31 28.90 -64.62
CA LYS A 6 -32.39 29.83 -63.91
C LYS A 6 -32.59 29.83 -62.39
N ARG A 7 -33.83 29.58 -61.93
CA ARG A 7 -34.16 29.53 -60.49
C ARG A 7 -33.71 28.21 -59.84
N LEU A 8 -33.80 27.10 -60.59
CA LEU A 8 -33.27 25.80 -60.17
C LEU A 8 -31.74 25.80 -60.07
N ILE A 9 -31.04 26.41 -61.03
CA ILE A 9 -29.57 26.48 -61.01
C ILE A 9 -29.07 27.37 -59.86
N ARG A 10 -29.69 28.52 -59.59
CA ARG A 10 -29.33 29.37 -58.44
C ARG A 10 -29.62 28.68 -57.10
N GLY A 11 -30.77 28.02 -56.96
CA GLY A 11 -31.10 27.26 -55.76
C GLY A 11 -30.14 26.08 -55.53
N ALA A 12 -29.68 25.42 -56.59
CA ALA A 12 -28.69 24.35 -56.51
C ALA A 12 -27.29 24.89 -56.15
N ALA A 13 -26.88 26.02 -56.73
CA ALA A 13 -25.62 26.69 -56.40
C ALA A 13 -25.60 27.17 -54.94
N ASP A 14 -26.64 27.88 -54.49
CA ASP A 14 -26.74 28.35 -53.10
C ASP A 14 -26.80 27.18 -52.11
N LYS A 15 -27.44 26.06 -52.49
CA LYS A 15 -27.47 24.84 -51.67
C LYS A 15 -26.12 24.13 -51.65
N ALA A 16 -25.38 24.12 -52.76
CA ALA A 16 -24.02 23.59 -52.83
C ALA A 16 -23.02 24.45 -52.02
N THR A 17 -23.16 25.78 -52.06
CA THR A 17 -22.34 26.70 -51.25
C THR A 17 -22.68 26.59 -49.76
N LYS A 18 -23.95 26.39 -49.39
CA LYS A 18 -24.35 26.08 -47.99
C LYS A 18 -23.96 24.66 -47.54
N GLN A 19 -23.76 23.73 -48.47
CA GLN A 19 -23.27 22.37 -48.21
C GLN A 19 -21.74 22.27 -48.20
N ALA A 20 -21.02 23.34 -48.57
CA ALA A 20 -19.58 23.39 -48.36
C ALA A 20 -19.34 23.27 -46.85
N ALA A 21 -18.76 22.15 -46.43
CA ALA A 21 -18.53 21.85 -45.03
C ALA A 21 -17.72 22.99 -44.39
N GLU A 22 -18.37 23.82 -43.58
CA GLU A 22 -17.67 24.81 -42.79
C GLU A 22 -16.69 24.07 -41.89
N SER A 23 -15.40 24.31 -42.13
CA SER A 23 -14.34 23.81 -41.28
C SER A 23 -13.85 24.95 -40.39
N ARG A 24 -13.64 24.63 -39.11
CA ARG A 24 -13.21 25.59 -38.09
C ARG A 24 -12.01 25.04 -37.34
N ASP A 25 -11.13 25.94 -36.90
CA ASP A 25 -10.08 25.56 -35.95
C ASP A 25 -10.70 25.49 -34.54
N ALA A 26 -10.26 24.50 -33.78
CA ALA A 26 -10.68 24.21 -32.41
C ALA A 26 -9.46 23.80 -31.58
N VAL A 27 -9.53 23.94 -30.26
CA VAL A 27 -8.58 23.32 -29.33
C VAL A 27 -9.21 22.06 -28.78
N LEU A 28 -8.46 20.96 -28.77
CA LEU A 28 -8.88 19.72 -28.13
C LEU A 28 -8.84 19.91 -26.61
N TRP A 29 -9.96 19.65 -25.94
CA TRP A 29 -10.10 19.86 -24.50
C TRP A 29 -9.94 18.60 -23.68
N ASP A 30 -10.60 17.53 -24.11
CA ASP A 30 -10.55 16.22 -23.47
C ASP A 30 -10.85 15.12 -24.51
N ILE A 31 -10.32 13.92 -24.28
CA ILE A 31 -10.48 12.75 -25.13
C ILE A 31 -11.14 11.63 -24.34
N LEU A 32 -12.37 11.30 -24.72
CA LEU A 32 -13.10 10.16 -24.22
C LEU A 32 -12.76 8.96 -25.12
N LEU A 33 -11.66 8.29 -24.80
CA LEU A 33 -11.15 7.13 -25.54
C LEU A 33 -12.18 6.00 -25.73
N PRO A 34 -13.01 5.63 -24.73
CA PRO A 34 -14.00 4.56 -24.90
C PRO A 34 -15.04 4.85 -26.01
N GLU A 35 -15.37 6.12 -26.21
CA GLU A 35 -16.42 6.55 -27.15
C GLU A 35 -15.86 7.07 -28.48
N LYS A 36 -14.52 7.17 -28.62
CA LYS A 36 -13.83 7.86 -29.73
C LYS A 36 -14.36 9.29 -29.95
N VAL A 37 -14.67 9.97 -28.84
CA VAL A 37 -15.21 11.32 -28.82
C VAL A 37 -14.17 12.24 -28.18
N CYS A 38 -14.10 13.48 -28.64
CA CYS A 38 -13.35 14.55 -27.99
C CYS A 38 -14.26 15.75 -27.73
N ARG A 39 -14.00 16.43 -26.62
CA ARG A 39 -14.57 17.75 -26.35
C ARG A 39 -13.60 18.78 -26.91
N CYS A 40 -14.08 19.75 -27.65
CA CYS A 40 -13.23 20.79 -28.23
C CYS A 40 -13.85 22.18 -28.07
N LYS A 41 -13.01 23.21 -28.11
CA LYS A 41 -13.41 24.61 -27.97
C LYS A 41 -13.07 25.36 -29.25
N ILE A 42 -14.07 26.01 -29.85
CA ILE A 42 -13.90 26.77 -31.10
C ILE A 42 -13.60 28.23 -30.82
N GLN A 43 -12.98 28.91 -31.79
CA GLN A 43 -12.78 30.35 -31.73
C GLN A 43 -14.10 31.08 -31.52
N GLY A 44 -14.10 32.04 -30.59
CA GLY A 44 -15.30 32.85 -30.36
C GLY A 44 -16.39 32.16 -29.53
N SER A 45 -16.17 30.96 -28.98
CA SER A 45 -17.12 30.29 -28.08
C SER A 45 -16.49 29.97 -26.72
N SER A 46 -17.31 30.06 -25.66
CA SER A 46 -16.98 29.57 -24.31
C SER A 46 -17.47 28.15 -24.06
N GLU A 47 -18.36 27.63 -24.91
CA GLU A 47 -18.96 26.30 -24.75
C GLU A 47 -18.09 25.21 -25.37
N LEU A 48 -18.02 24.07 -24.68
CA LEU A 48 -17.40 22.86 -25.20
C LEU A 48 -18.35 22.19 -26.19
N ILE A 49 -17.87 21.97 -27.40
CA ILE A 49 -18.58 21.20 -28.42
C ILE A 49 -18.03 19.78 -28.48
N ILE A 50 -18.88 18.85 -28.87
CA ILE A 50 -18.53 17.44 -29.00
C ILE A 50 -18.15 17.18 -30.46
N ALA A 51 -16.92 16.71 -30.69
CA ALA A 51 -16.44 16.26 -31.99
C ALA A 51 -15.98 14.81 -31.92
N ARG A 52 -16.13 14.05 -33.00
CA ARG A 52 -15.75 12.64 -33.07
C ARG A 52 -14.47 12.46 -33.86
N PHE A 53 -13.70 11.44 -33.51
CA PHE A 53 -12.64 10.97 -34.41
C PHE A 53 -13.28 10.24 -35.59
N PRO A 54 -12.73 10.39 -36.82
CA PRO A 54 -13.21 9.67 -37.99
C PRO A 54 -13.25 8.15 -37.73
N GLN A 55 -14.37 7.51 -38.07
CA GLN A 55 -14.56 6.07 -37.81
C GLN A 55 -13.57 5.19 -38.56
N ASN A 56 -13.03 5.68 -39.69
CA ASN A 56 -12.00 5.00 -40.48
C ASN A 56 -10.62 5.02 -39.81
N TRP A 57 -10.43 5.75 -38.70
CA TRP A 57 -9.21 5.69 -37.92
C TRP A 57 -9.26 4.49 -36.96
N ALA A 58 -8.32 3.57 -37.12
CA ALA A 58 -8.17 2.40 -36.26
C ALA A 58 -7.93 2.82 -34.81
N THR A 59 -7.04 3.78 -34.62
CA THR A 59 -6.63 4.35 -33.32
C THR A 59 -6.71 5.87 -33.34
N VAL A 60 -6.87 6.47 -32.15
CA VAL A 60 -6.71 7.93 -32.00
C VAL A 60 -5.25 8.27 -32.30
N PRO A 61 -4.96 9.25 -33.18
CA PRO A 61 -3.60 9.60 -33.53
C PRO A 61 -2.81 10.10 -32.32
N GLU A 62 -1.52 9.78 -32.25
CA GLU A 62 -0.65 10.15 -31.12
C GLU A 62 -0.55 11.66 -30.88
N TRP A 63 -0.73 12.45 -31.94
CA TRP A 63 -0.74 13.91 -31.86
C TRP A 63 -2.01 14.48 -31.23
N ALA A 64 -3.10 13.71 -31.13
CA ALA A 64 -4.33 14.17 -30.51
C ALA A 64 -4.16 14.13 -28.99
N LYS A 65 -3.65 15.23 -28.44
CA LYS A 65 -3.49 15.44 -26.99
C LYS A 65 -4.32 16.66 -26.56
N PRO A 66 -4.85 16.71 -25.34
CA PRO A 66 -5.46 17.91 -24.80
C PRO A 66 -4.54 19.13 -24.95
N GLY A 67 -5.10 20.26 -25.39
CA GLY A 67 -4.37 21.49 -25.71
C GLY A 67 -3.89 21.60 -27.15
N GLN A 68 -3.99 20.55 -27.97
CA GLN A 68 -3.60 20.61 -29.37
C GLN A 68 -4.65 21.33 -30.23
N ALA A 69 -4.17 22.08 -31.22
CA ALA A 69 -5.03 22.69 -32.23
C ALA A 69 -5.49 21.63 -33.23
N VAL A 70 -6.80 21.54 -33.42
CA VAL A 70 -7.44 20.59 -34.33
C VAL A 70 -8.38 21.33 -35.27
N ARG A 71 -8.56 20.80 -36.47
CA ARG A 71 -9.55 21.30 -37.42
C ARG A 71 -10.77 20.40 -37.38
N ILE A 72 -11.93 20.99 -37.14
CA ILE A 72 -13.21 20.30 -37.13
C ILE A 72 -14.02 20.65 -38.37
N ALA A 73 -14.84 19.73 -38.84
CA ALA A 73 -15.80 19.98 -39.90
C ALA A 73 -17.10 19.21 -39.68
N HIS A 74 -18.19 19.74 -40.22
CA HIS A 74 -19.44 19.01 -40.31
C HIS A 74 -19.34 17.89 -41.34
N ARG A 75 -19.76 16.67 -40.97
CA ARG A 75 -19.85 15.57 -41.93
C ARG A 75 -21.06 15.77 -42.84
N GLY A 76 -20.82 15.82 -44.13
CA GLY A 76 -21.89 15.91 -45.13
C GLY A 76 -22.89 14.77 -44.97
N GLY A 77 -24.18 15.11 -44.86
CA GLY A 77 -25.27 14.13 -44.79
C GLY A 77 -25.81 13.82 -43.38
N ILE A 78 -25.12 14.20 -42.30
CA ILE A 78 -25.61 13.99 -40.93
C ILE A 78 -25.62 15.32 -40.16
N ARG A 79 -26.82 15.83 -39.87
CA ARG A 79 -27.00 17.10 -39.16
C ARG A 79 -26.49 16.98 -37.71
N GLY A 80 -25.68 17.95 -37.27
CA GLY A 80 -25.13 17.98 -35.90
C GLY A 80 -23.92 17.07 -35.67
N TYR A 81 -23.45 16.38 -36.70
CA TYR A 81 -22.29 15.50 -36.59
C TYR A 81 -21.01 16.23 -36.99
N ILE A 82 -20.10 16.38 -36.04
CA ILE A 82 -18.82 17.09 -36.18
C ILE A 82 -17.68 16.09 -36.05
N GLU A 83 -16.72 16.14 -36.98
CA GLU A 83 -15.52 15.30 -36.95
C GLU A 83 -14.24 16.13 -36.88
N VAL A 84 -13.22 15.57 -36.23
CA VAL A 84 -11.84 16.06 -36.31
C VAL A 84 -11.25 15.61 -37.64
N VAL A 85 -10.90 16.57 -38.50
CA VAL A 85 -10.38 16.32 -39.85
C VAL A 85 -8.84 16.31 -39.88
N GLY A 86 -8.19 16.92 -38.88
CA GLY A 86 -6.73 16.93 -38.76
C GLY A 86 -6.22 18.04 -37.85
N PHE A 87 -4.96 18.45 -38.06
CA PHE A 87 -4.34 19.55 -37.33
C PHE A 87 -5.02 20.90 -37.62
N GLY A 88 -5.23 21.68 -36.57
CA GLY A 88 -5.66 23.07 -36.64
C GLY A 88 -4.48 23.96 -37.04
N ARG A 89 -4.77 25.09 -37.68
CA ARG A 89 -3.71 26.03 -38.12
C ARG A 89 -3.19 26.92 -36.99
N ALA A 90 -4.04 27.22 -36.02
CA ALA A 90 -3.72 28.03 -34.86
C ALA A 90 -4.54 27.53 -33.67
N ILE A 91 -4.08 27.83 -32.45
CA ILE A 91 -4.83 27.63 -31.23
C ILE A 91 -5.89 28.74 -31.16
N PRO A 92 -7.19 28.45 -31.34
CA PRO A 92 -8.20 29.50 -31.29
C PRO A 92 -8.30 30.12 -29.91
N MET A 93 -8.34 31.46 -29.88
CA MET A 93 -8.53 32.20 -28.64
C MET A 93 -10.02 32.22 -28.27
N PRO A 94 -10.39 31.83 -27.04
CA PRO A 94 -11.76 31.91 -26.56
C PRO A 94 -12.15 33.36 -26.24
N VAL A 95 -13.45 33.66 -26.25
CA VAL A 95 -13.97 34.98 -25.84
C VAL A 95 -13.68 35.26 -24.37
N SER A 96 -13.66 34.20 -23.55
CA SER A 96 -13.31 34.24 -22.14
C SER A 96 -12.78 32.88 -21.65
N GLY A 97 -11.98 32.92 -20.58
CA GLY A 97 -11.35 31.75 -19.97
C GLY A 97 -10.06 31.30 -20.69
N SER A 98 -9.50 30.17 -20.25
CA SER A 98 -8.26 29.62 -20.82
C SER A 98 -8.45 29.13 -22.26
N ALA A 99 -7.46 29.37 -23.11
CA ALA A 99 -7.38 28.87 -24.48
C ALA A 99 -6.98 27.40 -24.55
N THR A 100 -6.28 26.91 -23.54
CA THR A 100 -5.87 25.52 -23.39
C THR A 100 -6.53 24.90 -22.16
N PRO A 101 -6.74 23.57 -22.14
CA PRO A 101 -7.18 22.87 -20.95
C PRO A 101 -6.20 23.14 -19.82
N THR A 102 -6.73 23.37 -18.62
CA THR A 102 -5.90 23.33 -17.42
C THR A 102 -5.32 21.92 -17.36
N PRO A 103 -3.98 21.75 -17.29
CA PRO A 103 -3.39 20.44 -17.05
C PRO A 103 -4.03 19.85 -15.79
N ASP A 104 -4.31 18.55 -15.81
CA ASP A 104 -4.78 17.88 -14.60
C ASP A 104 -3.78 18.16 -13.49
N THR A 105 -4.27 18.72 -12.39
CA THR A 105 -3.44 18.93 -11.21
C THR A 105 -3.05 17.54 -10.73
N PRO A 106 -1.75 17.21 -10.72
CA PRO A 106 -1.34 15.86 -10.35
C PRO A 106 -1.83 15.53 -8.94
N GLU A 107 -2.24 14.27 -8.74
CA GLU A 107 -2.72 13.81 -7.44
C GLU A 107 -1.68 14.00 -6.33
N ASN A 108 -2.17 14.11 -5.10
CA ASN A 108 -1.30 14.21 -3.93
C ASN A 108 -0.54 12.89 -3.77
N ALA A 109 0.77 12.96 -3.58
CA ALA A 109 1.61 11.76 -3.46
C ALA A 109 2.92 12.07 -2.73
N ILE A 110 3.49 11.04 -2.08
CA ILE A 110 4.89 11.07 -1.65
C ILE A 110 5.72 10.73 -2.89
N LEU A 111 6.63 11.62 -3.27
CA LEU A 111 7.42 11.50 -4.50
C LEU A 111 8.72 10.73 -4.27
N VAL A 112 9.38 10.98 -3.13
CA VAL A 112 10.64 10.33 -2.75
C VAL A 112 10.84 10.44 -1.24
N GLY A 113 11.51 9.45 -0.64
CA GLY A 113 11.80 9.44 0.79
C GLY A 113 10.54 9.23 1.63
N CYS A 114 10.48 9.89 2.79
CA CYS A 114 9.37 9.73 3.76
C CYS A 114 9.11 8.26 4.08
N LEU A 115 10.12 7.57 4.61
CA LEU A 115 10.03 6.13 4.93
C LEU A 115 10.11 5.92 6.43
N ILE A 116 9.31 4.99 6.94
CA ILE A 116 9.38 4.54 8.34
C ILE A 116 10.61 3.64 8.48
N LYS A 117 11.43 3.89 9.51
CA LYS A 117 12.61 3.10 9.84
C LYS A 117 12.69 2.85 11.34
N ALA A 118 13.21 1.68 11.71
CA ALA A 118 13.53 1.35 13.10
C ALA A 118 14.82 2.05 13.53
N ILE A 119 14.93 2.44 14.80
CA ILE A 119 16.09 3.16 15.33
C ILE A 119 17.27 2.19 15.50
N PRO A 120 18.46 2.46 14.91
CA PRO A 120 19.55 1.50 14.85
C PRO A 120 20.39 1.40 16.14
N GLN A 121 20.75 2.52 16.78
CA GLN A 121 21.73 2.49 17.90
C GLN A 121 21.09 2.31 19.28
N THR A 122 19.85 2.75 19.45
CA THR A 122 19.06 2.52 20.67
C THR A 122 17.68 2.00 20.30
N PRO A 123 17.58 0.72 19.88
CA PRO A 123 16.30 0.11 19.56
C PRO A 123 15.38 0.13 20.78
N GLY A 124 14.12 0.46 20.54
CA GLY A 124 13.09 0.53 21.58
C GLY A 124 11.72 0.64 20.93
N MET A 125 10.72 1.06 21.72
CA MET A 125 9.36 1.30 21.21
C MET A 125 9.24 2.66 20.52
N SER A 126 10.07 2.90 19.52
CA SER A 126 10.08 4.14 18.75
C SER A 126 10.54 3.87 17.32
N VAL A 127 10.00 4.64 16.38
CA VAL A 127 10.40 4.64 14.98
C VAL A 127 10.71 6.06 14.54
N TYR A 128 11.45 6.20 13.46
CA TYR A 128 11.63 7.49 12.82
C TYR A 128 11.15 7.46 11.38
N VAL A 129 10.77 8.63 10.88
CA VAL A 129 10.41 8.84 9.48
C VAL A 129 11.49 9.68 8.83
N THR A 130 11.97 9.27 7.66
CA THR A 130 12.99 10.03 6.93
C THR A 130 12.42 11.28 6.28
N THR A 131 13.27 12.24 5.95
CA THR A 131 12.89 13.35 5.07
C THR A 131 12.59 12.86 3.65
N GLY A 132 12.04 13.75 2.82
CA GLY A 132 11.60 13.42 1.47
C GLY A 132 10.94 14.59 0.77
N ARG A 133 10.24 14.31 -0.33
CA ARG A 133 9.40 15.27 -1.04
C ARG A 133 8.00 14.72 -1.19
N ALA A 134 7.01 15.58 -0.97
CA ALA A 134 5.61 15.26 -1.16
C ALA A 134 4.94 16.31 -2.04
N ARG A 135 3.88 15.92 -2.73
CA ARG A 135 3.06 16.79 -3.55
C ARG A 135 1.70 16.97 -2.88
N PHE A 136 1.29 18.22 -2.71
CA PHE A 136 -0.06 18.59 -2.31
C PHE A 136 -0.61 19.63 -3.27
N SER A 137 -1.80 19.36 -3.82
CA SER A 137 -2.51 20.25 -4.75
C SER A 137 -1.63 20.69 -5.93
N GLY A 138 -0.86 19.76 -6.49
CA GLY A 138 0.03 20.00 -7.63
C GLY A 138 1.37 20.69 -7.31
N VAL A 139 1.60 21.14 -6.06
CA VAL A 139 2.85 21.78 -5.65
C VAL A 139 3.72 20.80 -4.88
N GLU A 140 5.02 20.79 -5.19
CA GLU A 140 6.00 19.95 -4.51
C GLU A 140 6.59 20.67 -3.29
N TYR A 141 6.62 19.96 -2.17
CA TYR A 141 7.14 20.44 -0.90
C TYR A 141 8.25 19.51 -0.41
N ALA A 142 9.32 20.09 0.12
CA ALA A 142 10.32 19.35 0.87
C ALA A 142 9.79 19.10 2.29
N ILE A 143 9.80 17.84 2.73
CA ILE A 143 9.42 17.48 4.08
C ILE A 143 10.55 17.92 5.01
N PRO A 144 10.29 18.83 5.97
CA PRO A 144 11.33 19.41 6.79
C PRO A 144 11.92 18.39 7.75
N ALA A 145 13.21 18.54 8.04
CA ALA A 145 13.84 17.81 9.13
C ALA A 145 13.40 18.40 10.49
N VAL A 146 13.20 17.53 11.48
CA VAL A 146 12.94 17.96 12.85
C VAL A 146 14.24 18.36 13.55
N ALA A 147 14.18 19.48 14.25
CA ALA A 147 15.27 19.93 15.10
C ALA A 147 15.31 19.11 16.41
N MET A 148 16.51 18.91 16.94
CA MET A 148 16.71 18.34 18.28
C MET A 148 16.43 19.43 19.31
N THR A 149 15.18 19.52 19.76
CA THR A 149 14.75 20.47 20.79
C THR A 149 14.52 19.78 22.12
N ALA A 150 14.56 20.56 23.21
CA ALA A 150 14.25 20.06 24.54
C ALA A 150 12.82 19.48 24.58
N GLY A 151 12.70 18.25 25.08
CA GLY A 151 11.42 17.51 25.10
C GLY A 151 11.09 16.74 23.81
N SER A 152 11.89 16.86 22.76
CA SER A 152 11.70 16.08 21.54
C SER A 152 12.09 14.60 21.76
N ALA A 153 11.45 13.70 21.01
CA ALA A 153 11.84 12.29 20.99
C ALA A 153 13.15 12.06 20.22
N PHE A 154 13.63 13.05 19.45
CA PHE A 154 14.88 12.98 18.72
C PHE A 154 16.05 13.37 19.63
N LYS A 155 16.87 12.38 20.00
CA LYS A 155 17.97 12.51 20.94
C LYS A 155 19.31 12.16 20.29
N MET A 156 20.40 12.62 20.92
CA MET A 156 21.75 12.22 20.51
C MET A 156 21.92 10.71 20.72
N ASN A 157 22.86 10.11 19.98
CA ASN A 157 23.20 8.68 20.09
C ASN A 157 22.10 7.69 19.62
N MET A 158 21.19 8.14 18.75
CA MET A 158 20.18 7.27 18.12
C MET A 158 20.61 6.71 16.76
N GLY A 159 21.80 7.07 16.27
CA GLY A 159 22.35 6.60 14.99
C GLY A 159 21.65 7.14 13.75
N MET A 160 20.99 8.29 13.87
CA MET A 160 20.26 8.94 12.78
C MET A 160 21.02 10.20 12.32
N ALA A 161 21.10 10.42 11.01
CA ALA A 161 21.77 11.59 10.47
C ALA A 161 20.93 12.86 10.72
N MET A 162 21.58 13.90 11.24
CA MET A 162 20.94 15.23 11.36
C MET A 162 20.58 15.73 9.96
N GLY A 163 19.34 16.22 9.80
CA GLY A 163 18.82 16.66 8.51
C GLY A 163 18.10 15.57 7.71
N ASP A 164 18.19 14.29 8.08
CA ASP A 164 17.46 13.20 7.41
C ASP A 164 16.21 12.72 8.18
N VAL A 165 15.97 13.24 9.39
CA VAL A 165 14.85 12.82 10.24
C VAL A 165 13.70 13.82 10.12
N ALA A 166 12.55 13.39 9.59
CA ALA A 166 11.31 14.18 9.54
C ALA A 166 10.45 14.04 10.80
N GLY A 167 10.70 13.02 11.62
CA GLY A 167 10.02 12.85 12.91
C GLY A 167 10.46 11.58 13.62
N VAL A 168 10.45 11.61 14.95
CA VAL A 168 10.64 10.43 15.81
C VAL A 168 9.37 10.26 16.63
N LEU A 169 8.78 9.07 16.58
CA LEU A 169 7.47 8.80 17.17
C LEU A 169 7.55 7.62 18.12
N ASN A 170 7.12 7.85 19.36
CA ASN A 170 7.04 6.83 20.39
C ASN A 170 5.78 5.97 20.20
N ILE A 171 5.91 4.69 20.53
CA ILE A 171 4.86 3.69 20.34
C ILE A 171 4.62 2.98 21.66
N SER A 172 3.36 2.71 21.97
CA SER A 172 2.97 1.85 23.08
C SER A 172 2.62 0.47 22.54
N ALA A 173 3.04 -0.59 23.23
CA ALA A 173 2.53 -1.92 22.92
C ALA A 173 1.07 -2.04 23.39
N PRO A 174 0.21 -2.79 22.65
CA PRO A 174 -1.07 -3.23 23.19
C PRO A 174 -0.85 -4.31 24.27
N SER A 175 -1.94 -4.76 24.90
CA SER A 175 -1.88 -5.83 25.90
C SER A 175 -1.34 -7.13 25.31
N ALA A 176 -0.73 -7.98 26.12
CA ALA A 176 -0.19 -9.28 25.70
C ALA A 176 -1.26 -10.11 24.96
N GLY A 177 -0.87 -10.73 23.84
CA GLY A 177 -1.77 -11.51 22.97
C GLY A 177 -2.62 -10.67 22.01
N GLN A 178 -2.51 -9.33 22.03
CA GLN A 178 -3.16 -8.45 21.05
C GLN A 178 -2.18 -7.91 20.02
N PHE A 179 -2.71 -7.48 18.89
CA PHE A 179 -2.01 -6.81 17.80
C PHE A 179 -2.64 -5.45 17.55
N ARG A 180 -1.88 -4.49 17.04
CA ARG A 180 -2.39 -3.17 16.66
C ARG A 180 -1.63 -2.63 15.46
N TYR A 181 -2.34 -2.10 14.48
CA TYR A 181 -1.71 -1.31 13.42
C TYR A 181 -1.63 0.16 13.84
N ASP A 182 -0.45 0.76 13.73
CA ASP A 182 -0.25 2.20 13.84
C ASP A 182 0.01 2.76 12.44
N LEU A 183 -0.79 3.76 12.03
CA LEU A 183 -0.68 4.43 10.73
C LEU A 183 0.19 5.67 10.89
N PHE A 184 1.19 5.81 10.01
CA PHE A 184 1.96 7.03 9.85
C PHE A 184 1.44 7.78 8.63
N SER A 185 1.19 9.07 8.80
CA SER A 185 0.68 9.91 7.71
C SER A 185 1.30 11.30 7.74
N LEU A 186 1.44 11.87 6.54
CA LEU A 186 1.92 13.23 6.34
C LEU A 186 0.73 14.17 6.13
N SER A 187 0.62 15.19 6.97
CA SER A 187 -0.42 16.22 6.81
C SER A 187 -0.09 17.19 5.67
N PRO A 188 -1.08 17.95 5.15
CA PRO A 188 -0.83 19.05 4.21
C PRO A 188 0.14 20.12 4.73
N SER A 189 0.24 20.27 6.06
CA SER A 189 1.19 21.16 6.73
C SER A 189 2.60 20.56 6.90
N LEU A 190 2.87 19.42 6.24
CA LEU A 190 4.16 18.71 6.26
C LEU A 190 4.57 18.16 7.64
N ILE A 191 3.59 17.87 8.49
CA ILE A 191 3.82 17.27 9.81
C ILE A 191 3.54 15.78 9.74
N VAL A 192 4.52 14.97 10.17
CA VAL A 192 4.35 13.53 10.34
C VAL A 192 3.52 13.27 11.60
N THR A 193 2.45 12.51 11.43
CA THR A 193 1.53 12.15 12.52
C THR A 193 1.37 10.63 12.60
N LYS A 194 1.13 10.14 13.82
CA LYS A 194 0.80 8.74 14.10
C LYS A 194 -0.65 8.64 14.56
N THR A 195 -1.41 7.76 13.93
CA THR A 195 -2.75 7.35 14.37
C THR A 195 -2.68 5.92 14.85
N ALA A 196 -2.86 5.71 16.16
CA ALA A 196 -2.92 4.36 16.72
C ALA A 196 -4.26 3.70 16.41
N GLY A 197 -4.23 2.43 16.01
CA GLY A 197 -5.44 1.66 15.69
C GLY A 197 -6.14 1.11 16.92
N ALA A 198 -7.22 0.38 16.68
CA ALA A 198 -7.81 -0.49 17.71
C ALA A 198 -6.96 -1.75 17.86
N ALA A 199 -6.76 -2.21 19.10
CA ALA A 199 -6.12 -3.50 19.35
C ALA A 199 -7.08 -4.65 18.96
N PHE A 200 -6.54 -5.71 18.39
CA PHE A 200 -7.30 -6.86 17.90
C PHE A 200 -6.56 -8.19 18.15
N THR A 201 -7.28 -9.30 18.11
CA THR A 201 -6.74 -10.66 18.35
C THR A 201 -6.95 -11.61 17.17
N THR A 202 -8.11 -11.51 16.49
CA THR A 202 -8.53 -12.46 15.45
C THR A 202 -8.90 -11.82 14.12
N ALA A 203 -9.20 -10.53 14.09
CA ALA A 203 -9.59 -9.82 12.89
C ALA A 203 -8.79 -8.52 12.78
N GLU A 204 -8.09 -8.33 11.66
CA GLU A 204 -7.28 -7.13 11.49
C GLU A 204 -8.13 -5.85 11.46
N SER A 205 -7.60 -4.80 12.09
CA SER A 205 -8.19 -3.46 12.08
C SER A 205 -7.09 -2.44 11.79
N LYS A 206 -7.18 -1.78 10.64
CA LYS A 206 -6.24 -0.72 10.23
C LYS A 206 -6.86 0.65 10.54
N PRO A 207 -6.10 1.60 11.10
CA PRO A 207 -6.57 2.97 11.29
C PRO A 207 -6.96 3.61 9.95
N VAL A 208 -8.02 4.42 9.97
CA VAL A 208 -8.43 5.22 8.81
C VAL A 208 -7.44 6.36 8.60
N LEU A 209 -7.05 6.60 7.34
CA LEU A 209 -6.24 7.75 6.97
C LEU A 209 -7.01 9.05 7.22
N PRO A 210 -6.46 10.01 7.99
CA PRO A 210 -7.09 11.31 8.17
C PRO A 210 -7.30 12.03 6.83
N SER A 211 -8.40 12.78 6.72
CA SER A 211 -8.76 13.48 5.48
C SER A 211 -7.64 14.44 5.05
N GLY A 212 -7.28 14.40 3.76
CA GLY A 212 -6.25 15.23 3.16
C GLY A 212 -4.81 14.84 3.49
N HIS A 213 -4.58 13.82 4.33
CA HIS A 213 -3.23 13.32 4.61
C HIS A 213 -2.75 12.35 3.51
N LEU A 214 -1.43 12.16 3.45
CA LEU A 214 -0.79 11.11 2.64
C LEU A 214 -0.34 9.94 3.52
N PRO A 215 -0.62 8.68 3.13
CA PRO A 215 -0.16 7.53 3.88
C PRO A 215 1.34 7.34 3.68
N ILE A 216 2.08 7.23 4.78
CA ILE A 216 3.52 6.91 4.79
C ILE A 216 3.69 5.40 4.89
N GLY A 217 2.92 4.76 5.76
CA GLY A 217 2.93 3.32 5.94
C GLY A 217 2.31 2.90 7.27
N TYR A 218 2.28 1.59 7.48
CA TYR A 218 1.77 0.98 8.70
C TYR A 218 2.89 0.27 9.45
N LEU A 219 2.76 0.26 10.77
CA LEU A 219 3.54 -0.58 11.66
C LEU A 219 2.61 -1.56 12.35
N LEU A 220 2.95 -2.85 12.33
CA LEU A 220 2.27 -3.86 13.16
C LEU A 220 2.97 -3.92 14.51
N VAL A 221 2.24 -3.59 15.58
CA VAL A 221 2.74 -3.63 16.96
C VAL A 221 2.14 -4.82 17.66
N ARG A 222 3.01 -5.64 18.27
CA ARG A 222 2.65 -6.85 19.00
C ARG A 222 2.49 -6.57 20.50
N GLY A 223 1.58 -7.27 21.14
CA GLY A 223 1.35 -7.18 22.57
C GLY A 223 2.58 -7.61 23.37
N GLY A 224 2.99 -6.80 24.34
CA GLY A 224 4.22 -7.06 25.11
C GLY A 224 5.53 -6.80 24.37
N GLN A 225 5.48 -6.25 23.14
CA GLN A 225 6.68 -5.83 22.42
C GLN A 225 7.41 -4.71 23.16
N THR A 226 8.73 -4.84 23.28
CA THR A 226 9.61 -3.86 23.94
C THR A 226 10.58 -3.18 22.99
N VAL A 227 10.78 -3.75 21.79
CA VAL A 227 11.67 -3.24 20.75
C VAL A 227 11.01 -3.39 19.39
N ILE A 228 11.05 -2.32 18.59
CA ILE A 228 10.64 -2.34 17.19
C ILE A 228 11.87 -2.56 16.31
N THR A 229 11.76 -3.51 15.40
CA THR A 229 12.79 -3.85 14.41
C THR A 229 12.32 -3.54 13.00
N ALA A 230 13.23 -3.60 12.03
CA ALA A 230 12.87 -3.39 10.63
C ALA A 230 11.83 -4.42 10.11
N ALA A 231 11.78 -5.62 10.71
CA ALA A 231 10.84 -6.67 10.31
C ALA A 231 9.38 -6.38 10.69
N ASP A 232 9.15 -5.50 11.68
CA ASP A 232 7.81 -5.12 12.13
C ASP A 232 7.15 -4.07 11.21
N ILE A 233 7.95 -3.36 10.41
CA ILE A 233 7.51 -2.25 9.56
C ILE A 233 6.91 -2.79 8.26
N GLY A 234 5.70 -2.35 7.93
CA GLY A 234 5.00 -2.81 6.72
C GLY A 234 4.57 -4.28 6.77
N GLN A 235 4.69 -4.93 7.93
CA GLN A 235 4.30 -6.33 8.08
C GLN A 235 2.78 -6.48 7.90
N ILE A 236 2.38 -7.53 7.18
CA ILE A 236 0.98 -7.94 7.04
C ILE A 236 0.69 -8.94 8.16
N TRP A 237 -0.35 -8.65 8.94
CA TRP A 237 -0.86 -9.56 9.95
C TRP A 237 -1.40 -10.83 9.32
N SER A 238 -1.09 -11.96 9.94
CA SER A 238 -1.70 -13.26 9.69
C SER A 238 -2.14 -13.85 11.02
N ALA A 239 -3.14 -14.72 10.98
CA ALA A 239 -3.61 -15.38 12.19
C ALA A 239 -2.45 -16.11 12.89
N PRO A 240 -2.34 -16.04 14.22
CA PRO A 240 -1.33 -16.79 14.97
C PRO A 240 -1.42 -18.29 14.64
N VAL A 241 -0.32 -18.86 14.18
CA VAL A 241 -0.16 -20.30 13.92
C VAL A 241 1.03 -20.83 14.70
N PRO A 242 0.99 -22.08 15.19
CA PRO A 242 2.14 -22.70 15.84
C PRO A 242 3.39 -22.62 14.96
N ALA A 243 4.47 -22.07 15.50
CA ALA A 243 5.74 -21.91 14.78
C ALA A 243 6.93 -22.49 15.52
N SER A 244 6.90 -22.51 16.87
CA SER A 244 7.98 -23.11 17.66
C SER A 244 7.50 -23.60 19.03
N ILE A 245 8.32 -24.43 19.69
CA ILE A 245 8.10 -24.89 21.06
C ILE A 245 9.28 -24.43 21.91
N ALA A 246 9.00 -23.74 23.01
CA ALA A 246 10.00 -23.26 23.95
C ALA A 246 9.87 -24.02 25.29
N PRO A 247 10.78 -24.97 25.59
CA PRO A 247 10.83 -25.65 26.89
C PRO A 247 11.48 -24.75 27.95
N THR A 248 10.99 -24.85 29.18
CA THR A 248 11.57 -24.24 30.39
C THR A 248 11.73 -25.33 31.43
N ALA A 249 12.96 -25.60 31.85
CA ALA A 249 13.25 -26.50 32.97
C ALA A 249 13.48 -25.66 34.23
N THR A 250 12.85 -26.04 35.34
CA THR A 250 13.07 -25.45 36.66
C THR A 250 13.48 -26.56 37.62
N ASP A 251 14.63 -26.36 38.27
CA ASP A 251 15.11 -27.17 39.39
C ASP A 251 15.08 -26.30 40.64
N ASN A 252 14.26 -26.69 41.62
CA ASN A 252 14.15 -26.01 42.91
C ASN A 252 14.76 -26.85 44.06
N GLY A 253 15.64 -27.81 43.76
CA GLY A 253 16.38 -28.62 44.74
C GLY A 253 15.57 -29.73 45.41
N THR A 254 14.24 -29.68 45.39
CA THR A 254 13.34 -30.75 45.88
C THR A 254 12.34 -31.24 44.82
N THR A 255 12.13 -30.48 43.75
CA THR A 255 11.24 -30.80 42.62
C THR A 255 11.83 -30.24 41.34
N TRP A 256 11.75 -31.04 40.27
CA TRP A 256 12.11 -30.64 38.91
C TRP A 256 10.84 -30.57 38.06
N SER A 257 10.68 -29.49 37.28
CA SER A 257 9.55 -29.33 36.37
C SER A 257 10.02 -28.86 34.99
N ILE A 258 9.46 -29.43 33.94
CA ILE A 258 9.70 -29.03 32.56
C ILE A 258 8.38 -28.60 31.94
N LEU A 259 8.26 -27.32 31.59
CA LEU A 259 7.10 -26.76 30.91
C LEU A 259 7.46 -26.43 29.47
N ALA A 260 6.71 -26.94 28.50
CA ALA A 260 6.85 -26.55 27.11
C ALA A 260 5.72 -25.56 26.73
N SER A 261 6.07 -24.41 26.16
CA SER A 261 5.10 -23.46 25.62
C SER A 261 5.18 -23.44 24.10
N VAL A 262 4.03 -23.59 23.43
CA VAL A 262 3.94 -23.39 21.98
C VAL A 262 3.91 -21.89 21.70
N LYS A 263 4.77 -21.44 20.79
CA LYS A 263 4.85 -20.05 20.34
C LYS A 263 4.32 -19.91 18.91
N ASP A 264 3.67 -18.79 18.64
CA ASP A 264 3.27 -18.40 17.29
C ASP A 264 4.45 -17.85 16.46
N GLN A 265 4.23 -17.55 15.17
CA GLN A 265 5.22 -16.93 14.28
C GLN A 265 5.69 -15.54 14.75
N TYR A 266 5.03 -14.98 15.76
CA TYR A 266 5.33 -13.69 16.37
C TYR A 266 6.06 -13.82 17.71
N GLY A 267 6.29 -15.05 18.21
CA GLY A 267 6.92 -15.33 19.50
C GLY A 267 5.98 -15.28 20.71
N ASN A 268 4.67 -15.06 20.52
CA ASN A 268 3.70 -15.08 21.60
C ASN A 268 3.37 -16.52 22.01
N ALA A 269 3.12 -16.75 23.30
CA ALA A 269 2.60 -18.03 23.74
C ALA A 269 1.17 -18.22 23.23
N ILE A 270 0.88 -19.37 22.63
CA ILE A 270 -0.48 -19.77 22.33
C ILE A 270 -1.08 -20.36 23.60
N THR A 271 -1.95 -19.59 24.27
CA THR A 271 -2.54 -19.96 25.57
C THR A 271 -3.86 -20.71 25.45
N THR A 272 -4.47 -20.71 24.27
CA THR A 272 -5.60 -21.58 23.97
C THR A 272 -5.08 -23.01 23.84
N SER A 273 -5.72 -23.95 24.55
CA SER A 273 -5.48 -25.38 24.33
C SER A 273 -5.79 -25.69 22.87
N LEU A 274 -4.76 -25.80 22.06
CA LEU A 274 -4.89 -26.18 20.65
C LEU A 274 -5.21 -27.69 20.52
N GLY A 275 -5.45 -28.40 21.63
CA GLY A 275 -5.49 -29.86 21.69
C GLY A 275 -4.11 -30.52 21.83
N TRP A 276 -3.05 -29.74 22.09
CA TRP A 276 -1.66 -30.22 22.20
C TRP A 276 -1.19 -29.96 23.63
N ASN A 277 -1.16 -31.01 24.46
CA ASN A 277 -0.54 -30.96 25.78
C ASN A 277 0.75 -31.78 25.74
N ILE A 278 1.88 -31.14 26.05
CA ILE A 278 3.16 -31.83 26.25
C ILE A 278 3.43 -31.81 27.76
N THR A 279 3.24 -32.95 28.41
CA THR A 279 3.52 -33.12 29.84
C THR A 279 4.65 -34.12 30.01
N ALA A 280 5.80 -33.69 30.49
CA ALA A 280 6.89 -34.56 30.92
C ALA A 280 6.89 -34.64 32.45
N THR A 281 6.77 -35.84 33.02
CA THR A 281 6.91 -36.03 34.47
C THR A 281 8.16 -36.85 34.72
N ILE A 282 9.20 -36.23 35.29
CA ILE A 282 10.42 -36.92 35.71
C ILE A 282 10.34 -37.06 37.22
N ALA A 283 10.27 -38.29 37.70
CA ALA A 283 10.02 -38.58 39.11
C ALA A 283 11.25 -38.30 40.01
N SER A 284 12.48 -38.36 39.46
CA SER A 284 13.74 -38.01 40.14
C SER A 284 14.94 -38.17 39.18
N GLY A 285 16.01 -37.40 39.35
CA GLY A 285 17.29 -37.52 38.62
C GLY A 285 18.06 -36.19 38.50
N ASP A 286 19.37 -36.23 38.27
CA ASP A 286 20.29 -35.07 38.14
C ASP A 286 20.70 -34.76 36.68
N GLY A 287 19.97 -35.30 35.71
CA GLY A 287 20.35 -35.25 34.31
C GLY A 287 19.97 -33.97 33.57
N SER A 288 20.62 -33.76 32.42
CA SER A 288 20.30 -32.67 31.48
C SER A 288 19.47 -33.20 30.31
N ILE A 289 18.47 -32.43 29.86
CA ILE A 289 17.76 -32.70 28.60
C ILE A 289 18.31 -31.81 27.50
N VAL A 290 18.74 -32.44 26.41
CA VAL A 290 19.16 -31.75 25.19
C VAL A 290 18.27 -32.26 24.05
N PRO A 291 17.82 -31.40 23.11
CA PRO A 291 17.19 -31.87 21.89
C PRO A 291 18.14 -32.88 21.22
N ALA A 292 17.64 -34.08 20.89
CA ALA A 292 18.45 -35.04 20.13
C ALA A 292 18.90 -34.34 18.84
N SER A 293 20.20 -34.39 18.54
CA SER A 293 20.79 -33.66 17.42
C SER A 293 19.98 -33.86 16.13
N GLY A 294 19.42 -32.77 15.62
CA GLY A 294 18.55 -32.75 14.45
C GLY A 294 17.06 -32.72 14.83
N ASN A 295 16.41 -31.57 14.61
CA ASN A 295 14.96 -31.41 14.66
C ASN A 295 14.28 -32.21 13.53
N THR A 296 14.38 -33.54 13.53
CA THR A 296 13.71 -34.41 12.55
C THR A 296 12.65 -35.22 13.25
N GLY A 297 11.47 -34.62 13.39
CA GLY A 297 10.22 -35.33 13.70
C GLY A 297 9.23 -35.05 12.57
N SER A 298 8.77 -36.09 11.89
CA SER A 298 7.64 -35.97 10.96
C SER A 298 6.34 -36.20 11.72
N GLY A 299 5.53 -35.14 11.86
CA GLY A 299 4.08 -35.23 11.96
C GLY A 299 3.44 -35.51 13.33
N SER A 300 4.08 -36.19 14.28
CA SER A 300 3.38 -36.59 15.53
C SER A 300 4.25 -37.04 16.70
N SER A 301 5.57 -36.87 16.65
CA SER A 301 6.44 -37.14 17.79
C SER A 301 7.70 -36.29 17.76
N PHE A 302 8.15 -35.87 18.93
CA PHE A 302 9.44 -35.20 19.15
C PHE A 302 10.23 -36.01 20.16
N THR A 303 11.50 -36.30 19.83
CA THR A 303 12.38 -37.09 20.69
C THR A 303 13.32 -36.15 21.43
N PHE A 304 13.35 -36.27 22.75
CA PHE A 304 14.31 -35.57 23.61
C PHE A 304 15.30 -36.57 24.18
N THR A 305 16.56 -36.18 24.31
CA THR A 305 17.58 -37.00 24.96
C THR A 305 17.79 -36.51 26.38
N TYR A 306 17.49 -37.36 27.36
CA TYR A 306 17.89 -37.16 28.77
C TYR A 306 19.19 -37.90 29.02
N THR A 307 20.19 -37.21 29.56
CA THR A 307 21.46 -37.83 30.00
C THR A 307 21.58 -37.67 31.50
N GLU A 308 21.52 -38.78 32.23
CA GLU A 308 21.70 -38.83 33.68
C GLU A 308 23.18 -38.61 34.06
N GLY A 309 23.43 -37.86 35.14
CA GLY A 309 24.75 -37.36 35.53
C GLY A 309 25.74 -38.42 35.99
N THR A 310 25.29 -39.65 36.25
CA THR A 310 26.20 -40.73 36.67
C THR A 310 25.78 -42.07 36.04
N ALA A 311 26.60 -42.56 35.10
CA ALA A 311 26.50 -43.87 34.44
C ALA A 311 25.27 -44.12 33.55
N GLY A 312 25.23 -43.44 32.39
CA GLY A 312 25.07 -44.11 31.09
C GLY A 312 23.78 -44.89 30.80
N THR A 313 22.72 -44.71 31.58
CA THR A 313 21.43 -45.36 31.28
C THR A 313 20.58 -44.43 30.41
N LEU A 314 20.43 -44.82 29.14
CA LEU A 314 19.56 -44.16 28.17
C LEU A 314 18.09 -44.45 28.54
N VAL A 315 17.38 -43.45 29.04
CA VAL A 315 15.92 -43.51 29.16
C VAL A 315 15.30 -42.78 27.98
N ASN A 316 14.69 -43.52 27.06
CA ASN A 316 13.84 -42.93 26.03
C ASN A 316 12.56 -42.42 26.69
N ILE A 317 12.41 -41.09 26.74
CA ILE A 317 11.12 -40.47 27.06
C ILE A 317 10.40 -40.25 25.73
N GLU A 318 9.45 -41.12 25.41
CA GLU A 318 8.57 -40.96 24.26
C GLU A 318 7.48 -39.93 24.56
N PHE A 319 7.43 -38.88 23.74
CA PHE A 319 6.31 -37.94 23.72
C PHE A 319 5.35 -38.32 22.61
N THR A 320 4.18 -38.85 22.98
CA THR A 320 3.10 -39.16 22.03
C THR A 320 2.25 -37.91 21.79
N VAL A 321 2.28 -37.39 20.57
CA VAL A 321 1.38 -36.30 20.15
C VAL A 321 0.17 -36.93 19.44
N SER A 322 -0.98 -36.98 20.11
CA SER A 322 -2.23 -37.46 19.50
C SER A 322 -3.03 -36.30 18.92
N GLN A 323 -3.37 -36.38 17.64
CA GLN A 323 -4.14 -35.37 16.91
C GLN A 323 -5.65 -35.67 17.00
N GLY A 324 -6.45 -34.69 17.42
CA GLY A 324 -7.92 -34.72 17.29
C GLY A 324 -8.37 -34.20 15.92
N GLU A 325 -9.51 -34.72 15.44
CA GLU A 325 -10.09 -34.59 14.09
C GLU A 325 -10.15 -33.17 13.48
N TYR A 326 -9.07 -32.65 12.89
CA TYR A 326 -9.18 -31.64 11.83
C TYR A 326 -8.12 -31.89 10.76
N TYR A 327 -8.61 -32.39 9.62
CA TYR A 327 -7.84 -32.64 8.41
C TYR A 327 -7.43 -31.33 7.73
N ALA A 328 -6.21 -31.36 7.18
CA ALA A 328 -5.62 -30.41 6.23
C ALA A 328 -5.25 -29.02 6.78
N TYR A 329 -3.95 -28.79 6.94
CA TYR A 329 -3.13 -27.81 6.19
C TYR A 329 -1.78 -27.63 6.91
N GLY A 330 -0.68 -27.89 6.21
CA GLY A 330 0.65 -27.49 6.69
C GLY A 330 1.76 -28.55 6.62
N GLN A 331 1.85 -29.34 5.55
CA GLN A 331 3.18 -29.79 5.11
C GLN A 331 3.96 -28.56 4.64
N ALA A 332 4.84 -28.01 5.48
CA ALA A 332 5.90 -27.09 5.03
C ALA A 332 7.01 -26.97 6.08
N LEU A 333 8.13 -27.63 5.77
CA LEU A 333 9.52 -27.33 6.13
C LEU A 333 9.83 -26.78 7.54
N LEU A 334 10.35 -27.67 8.38
CA LEU A 334 11.44 -27.35 9.30
C LEU A 334 12.75 -27.87 8.66
N GLN A 335 13.37 -27.06 7.80
CA GLN A 335 14.79 -27.22 7.44
C GLN A 335 15.56 -26.11 8.16
N LEU A 336 16.57 -26.51 8.95
CA LEU A 336 17.83 -25.77 9.02
C LEU A 336 18.66 -26.17 7.81
#